data_AF-A0AAV0XU33-F1
#
_entry.id   AF-A0AAV0XU33-F1
#
_cell.length_a   1.000
_cell.length_b   1.000
_cell.length_c   1.000
_cell.angle_alpha   90.00
_cell.angle_beta   90.00
_cell.angle_gamma   90.00
#
_symmetry.space_group_name_H-M   'P 1'
#
loop_
_entity.id
_entity.type
_entity.pdbx_description
1 polymer ?
#
loop_
_entity_poly.entity_id
_entity_poly.type
_entity_poly.pdbx_seq_one_letter_code
_entity_poly.pdbx_strand_id
1 'polypeptide(L)'
;MLTSNEFILNLGILLNALHELSDLSLQLQNRDLGLASAHTIIERTIRVIDSMVETQGPKLKEVNLASQEMSFKGVKLTSHKNVQRINSSQFFRSLSNNLKSRLFTTQSSNSSNNVPSKFQEEYDQLLSDLDIFAPKNWPDNFNIQYGDDCIRRLSKKFKVDEITSVRGFRQFKDTKEDNVEDLKLLTTAIKCIAISSSECERSFSSMNEIVSPKRNYLGSVHISSLVFINCVGPPIDKINTTKWMESWVKKGKRTAEEQNCPKRMKRTEENDSYKSLWNLIKE
;
A
#
# COMPACT_ATOMS: atom_id res chain seq x y z
N MET A 1 33.69 -15.92 -9.38
CA MET A 1 32.76 -15.30 -8.41
C MET A 1 31.50 -16.17 -8.22
N LEU A 2 30.80 -16.56 -9.30
CA LEU A 2 29.61 -17.42 -9.20
C LEU A 2 29.86 -18.84 -8.67
N THR A 3 31.09 -19.36 -8.81
CA THR A 3 31.52 -20.66 -8.25
C THR A 3 32.08 -20.55 -6.83
N SER A 4 32.06 -19.36 -6.21
CA SER A 4 32.56 -19.17 -4.86
C SER A 4 31.64 -19.80 -3.83
N ASN A 5 32.22 -20.62 -2.96
CA ASN A 5 31.48 -21.19 -1.85
C ASN A 5 30.91 -20.10 -0.92
N GLU A 6 31.72 -19.09 -0.62
CA GLU A 6 31.35 -17.95 0.23
C GLU A 6 30.21 -17.13 -0.39
N PHE A 7 30.20 -16.97 -1.72
CA PHE A 7 29.14 -16.29 -2.44
C PHE A 7 27.80 -17.02 -2.32
N ILE A 8 27.78 -18.35 -2.53
CA ILE A 8 26.53 -19.12 -2.45
C ILE A 8 26.00 -19.10 -1.01
N LEU A 9 26.87 -19.20 0.01
CA LEU A 9 26.48 -19.07 1.41
C LEU A 9 25.79 -17.73 1.70
N ASN A 10 26.38 -16.63 1.21
CA ASN A 10 25.76 -15.31 1.30
C ASN A 10 24.40 -15.26 0.59
N LEU A 11 24.29 -15.87 -0.59
CA LEU A 11 23.04 -15.95 -1.35
C LEU A 11 21.96 -16.72 -0.58
N GLY A 12 22.32 -17.83 0.09
CA GLY A 12 21.40 -18.60 0.93
C GLY A 12 20.84 -17.79 2.09
N ILE A 13 21.67 -16.98 2.76
CA ILE A 13 21.24 -16.04 3.82
C ILE A 13 20.24 -15.02 3.25
N LEU A 14 20.62 -14.35 2.16
CA LEU A 14 19.81 -13.31 1.52
C LEU A 14 18.47 -13.86 1.02
N LEU A 15 18.46 -15.06 0.44
CA LEU A 15 17.24 -15.69 -0.07
C LEU A 15 16.24 -16.00 1.03
N ASN A 16 16.67 -16.49 2.20
CA ASN A 16 15.75 -16.69 3.32
C ASN A 16 15.13 -15.36 3.77
N ALA A 17 15.94 -14.31 3.92
CA ALA A 17 15.42 -13.00 4.32
C ALA A 17 14.45 -12.42 3.28
N LEU A 18 14.81 -12.47 2.00
CA LEU A 18 13.95 -12.00 0.92
C LEU A 18 12.65 -12.79 0.82
N HIS A 19 12.66 -14.08 1.11
CA HIS A 19 11.45 -14.89 1.11
C HIS A 19 10.45 -14.42 2.17
N GLU A 20 10.89 -14.26 3.42
CA GLU A 20 10.05 -13.74 4.51
C GLU A 20 9.55 -12.32 4.24
N LEU A 21 10.41 -11.44 3.71
CA LEU A 21 10.02 -10.07 3.37
C LEU A 21 9.06 -10.01 2.17
N SER A 22 9.22 -10.89 1.19
CA SER A 22 8.32 -10.99 0.05
C SER A 22 6.95 -11.48 0.47
N ASP A 23 6.88 -12.47 1.35
CA ASP A 23 5.62 -12.99 1.88
C ASP A 23 4.90 -11.93 2.74
N LEU A 24 5.64 -11.24 3.61
CA LEU A 24 5.12 -10.08 4.36
C LEU A 24 4.56 -9.01 3.42
N SER A 25 5.30 -8.65 2.36
CA SER A 25 4.85 -7.67 1.39
C SER A 25 3.54 -8.09 0.72
N LEU A 26 3.43 -9.36 0.33
CA LEU A 26 2.22 -9.90 -0.29
C LEU A 26 1.02 -9.89 0.66
N GLN A 27 1.22 -10.24 1.93
CA GLN A 27 0.16 -10.18 2.94
C GLN A 27 -0.31 -8.74 3.18
N LEU A 28 0.61 -7.77 3.25
CA LEU A 28 0.30 -6.34 3.44
C LEU A 28 -0.35 -5.67 2.22
N GLN A 29 -0.34 -6.30 1.05
CA GLN A 29 -1.02 -5.83 -0.15
C GLN A 29 -2.51 -6.17 -0.19
N ASN A 30 -3.01 -6.94 0.77
CA ASN A 30 -4.44 -7.26 0.84
C ASN A 30 -5.26 -6.02 1.22
N ARG A 31 -6.26 -5.69 0.39
CA ARG A 31 -7.13 -4.51 0.54
C ARG A 31 -8.04 -4.55 1.77
N ASP A 32 -8.43 -5.75 2.18
CA ASP A 32 -9.34 -5.95 3.31
C ASP A 32 -8.58 -6.16 4.64
N LEU A 33 -7.27 -5.88 4.65
CA LEU A 33 -6.47 -6.00 5.85
C LEU A 33 -6.76 -4.81 6.79
N GLY A 34 -6.94 -5.10 8.09
CA GLY A 34 -7.07 -4.08 9.13
C GLY A 34 -5.73 -3.76 9.80
N LEU A 35 -5.62 -2.57 10.40
CA LEU A 35 -4.39 -2.09 11.05
C LEU A 35 -3.86 -3.06 12.11
N ALA A 36 -4.73 -3.57 12.98
CA ALA A 36 -4.34 -4.52 14.03
C ALA A 36 -3.78 -5.84 13.44
N SER A 37 -4.45 -6.38 12.42
CA SER A 37 -3.99 -7.59 11.72
C SER A 37 -2.66 -7.38 11.02
N ALA A 38 -2.47 -6.23 10.37
CA ALA A 38 -1.21 -5.88 9.73
C ALA A 38 -0.06 -5.80 10.74
N HIS A 39 -0.28 -5.17 11.89
CA HIS A 39 0.70 -5.12 12.97
C HIS A 39 1.10 -6.53 13.43
N THR A 40 0.13 -7.42 13.69
CA THR A 40 0.40 -8.81 14.07
C THR A 40 1.22 -9.57 13.01
N ILE A 41 0.94 -9.36 11.72
CA ILE A 41 1.68 -10.00 10.62
C ILE A 41 3.14 -9.52 10.60
N ILE A 42 3.38 -8.21 10.78
CA ILE A 42 4.73 -7.65 10.86
C ILE A 42 5.48 -8.20 12.07
N GLU A 43 4.88 -8.19 13.26
CA GLU A 43 5.49 -8.74 14.47
C GLU A 43 5.80 -10.23 14.36
N ARG A 44 4.90 -11.01 13.75
CA ARG A 44 5.13 -12.43 13.45
C ARG A 44 6.36 -12.60 12.54
N THR A 45 6.46 -11.79 11.49
CA THR A 45 7.60 -11.84 10.55
C THR A 45 8.91 -11.47 11.25
N ILE A 46 8.89 -10.45 12.11
CA ILE A 46 10.03 -10.07 12.95
C ILE A 46 10.48 -11.24 13.83
N ARG A 47 9.54 -11.93 14.50
CA ARG A 47 9.84 -13.11 15.32
C ARG A 47 10.43 -14.26 14.52
N VAL A 48 9.93 -14.51 13.30
CA VAL A 48 10.50 -15.51 12.39
C VAL A 48 11.94 -15.14 12.02
N ILE A 49 12.20 -13.89 11.62
CA ILE A 49 13.55 -13.41 11.29
C ILE A 49 14.48 -13.48 12.51
N ASP A 50 14.02 -13.11 13.71
CA ASP A 50 14.78 -13.25 14.96
C ASP A 50 15.15 -14.71 15.23
N SER A 51 14.20 -15.64 15.02
CA SER A 51 14.46 -17.08 15.21
C SER A 51 15.54 -17.62 14.26
N MET A 52 15.76 -16.96 13.11
CA MET A 52 16.81 -17.36 12.15
C MET A 52 18.24 -17.14 12.66
N VAL A 53 18.41 -16.43 13.78
CA VAL A 53 19.69 -16.30 14.48
C VAL A 53 20.15 -17.65 15.05
N GLU A 54 19.20 -18.44 15.55
CA GLU A 54 19.44 -19.74 16.19
C GLU A 54 19.10 -20.90 15.25
N THR A 55 17.99 -20.78 14.52
CA THR A 55 17.48 -21.83 13.64
C THR A 55 17.67 -21.44 12.18
N GLN A 56 18.61 -22.09 11.48
CA GLN A 56 18.88 -21.77 10.07
C GLN A 56 17.64 -21.96 9.18
N GLY A 57 17.38 -20.97 8.32
CA GLY A 57 16.35 -21.04 7.30
C GLY A 57 16.65 -22.09 6.20
N PRO A 58 15.62 -22.52 5.46
CA PRO A 58 15.69 -23.66 4.55
C PRO A 58 16.76 -23.49 3.46
N LYS A 59 16.90 -22.29 2.88
CA LYS A 59 17.90 -22.04 1.81
C LYS A 59 19.32 -21.99 2.33
N LEU A 60 19.51 -21.60 3.59
CA LEU A 60 20.83 -21.60 4.20
C LEU A 60 21.26 -23.03 4.54
N LYS A 61 20.33 -23.88 4.97
CA LYS A 61 20.56 -25.32 5.16
C LYS A 61 20.95 -26.00 3.85
N GLU A 62 20.20 -25.76 2.77
CA GLU A 62 20.49 -26.28 1.42
C GLU A 62 21.92 -25.93 0.98
N VAL A 63 22.30 -24.66 1.14
CA VAL A 63 23.63 -24.19 0.74
C VAL A 63 24.74 -24.69 1.68
N ASN A 64 24.48 -24.82 2.99
CA ASN A 64 25.46 -25.38 3.92
C ASN A 64 25.80 -26.83 3.58
N LEU A 65 24.82 -27.64 3.17
CA LEU A 65 25.04 -29.00 2.68
C LEU A 65 25.87 -29.00 1.39
N ALA A 66 25.51 -28.15 0.42
CA ALA A 66 26.26 -27.99 -0.82
C ALA A 66 27.71 -27.51 -0.61
N SER A 67 27.94 -26.68 0.41
CA SER A 67 29.28 -26.26 0.84
C SER A 67 30.10 -27.42 1.39
N GLN A 68 29.48 -28.40 2.06
CA GLN A 68 30.17 -29.59 2.56
C GLN A 68 30.55 -30.53 1.41
N GLU A 69 29.65 -30.67 0.43
CA GLU A 69 29.86 -31.47 -0.78
C GLU A 69 30.77 -30.79 -1.81
N MET A 70 31.12 -29.51 -1.59
CA MET A 70 31.87 -28.66 -2.52
C MET A 70 31.27 -28.65 -3.95
N SER A 71 29.96 -28.83 -4.03
CA SER A 71 29.21 -28.82 -5.27
C SER A 71 27.81 -28.26 -5.04
N PHE A 72 27.33 -27.41 -5.94
CA PHE A 72 25.98 -26.88 -5.89
C PHE A 72 25.34 -26.99 -7.26
N LYS A 73 24.20 -27.71 -7.35
CA LYS A 73 23.45 -27.92 -8.61
C LYS A 73 24.33 -28.39 -9.78
N GLY A 74 25.27 -29.31 -9.50
CA GLY A 74 26.18 -29.87 -10.49
C GLY A 74 27.42 -29.01 -10.81
N VAL A 75 27.57 -27.84 -10.19
CA VAL A 75 28.74 -26.97 -10.35
C VAL A 75 29.69 -27.16 -9.17
N LYS A 76 30.98 -27.42 -9.45
CA LYS A 76 32.02 -27.52 -8.41
C LYS A 76 32.32 -26.14 -7.81
N LEU A 77 32.42 -26.09 -6.50
CA LEU A 77 32.69 -24.86 -5.75
C LEU A 77 34.18 -24.69 -5.53
N THR A 78 34.61 -23.43 -5.54
CA THR A 78 36.00 -23.02 -5.28
C THR A 78 36.00 -21.98 -4.17
N SER A 79 36.95 -22.05 -3.24
CA SER A 79 37.10 -20.97 -2.24
C SER A 79 37.78 -19.77 -2.89
N HIS A 80 37.17 -18.60 -2.78
CA HIS A 80 37.72 -17.36 -3.29
C HIS A 80 37.89 -16.36 -2.14
N LYS A 81 39.14 -16.03 -1.80
CA LYS A 81 39.48 -15.13 -0.67
C LYS A 81 38.89 -13.71 -0.79
N ASN A 82 38.51 -13.29 -2.00
CA ASN A 82 37.98 -11.95 -2.24
C ASN A 82 36.50 -11.79 -1.82
N VAL A 83 35.77 -12.88 -1.55
CA VAL A 83 34.37 -12.82 -1.13
C VAL A 83 34.28 -12.94 0.38
N GLN A 84 33.89 -11.85 1.05
CA GLN A 84 33.67 -11.86 2.49
C GLN A 84 32.36 -12.58 2.83
N ARG A 85 32.43 -13.50 3.79
CA ARG A 85 31.26 -14.23 4.28
C ARG A 85 30.45 -13.35 5.23
N ILE A 86 29.14 -13.27 5.00
CA ILE A 86 28.20 -12.59 5.88
C ILE A 86 28.04 -13.43 7.16
N ASN A 87 28.12 -12.77 8.31
CA ASN A 87 27.73 -13.40 9.58
C ASN A 87 26.21 -13.50 9.64
N SER A 88 25.68 -14.71 9.51
CA SER A 88 24.23 -14.98 9.49
C SER A 88 23.52 -14.46 10.74
N SER A 89 24.06 -14.73 11.93
CA SER A 89 23.45 -14.32 13.20
C SER A 89 23.43 -12.80 13.34
N GLN A 90 24.53 -12.13 12.98
CA GLN A 90 24.58 -10.67 12.98
C GLN A 90 23.61 -10.07 11.95
N PHE A 91 23.55 -10.64 10.75
CA PHE A 91 22.67 -10.18 9.68
C PHE A 91 21.19 -10.25 10.08
N PHE A 92 20.71 -11.39 10.56
CA PHE A 92 19.31 -11.54 10.95
C PHE A 92 18.95 -10.67 12.17
N ARG A 93 19.85 -10.55 13.14
CA ARG A 93 19.66 -9.65 14.30
C ARG A 93 19.62 -8.17 13.89
N SER A 94 20.48 -7.76 12.96
CA SER A 94 20.44 -6.41 12.41
C SER A 94 19.16 -6.17 11.61
N LEU A 95 18.72 -7.14 10.81
CA LEU A 95 17.49 -7.05 10.03
C LEU A 95 16.26 -6.91 10.93
N SER A 96 16.13 -7.76 11.95
CA SER A 96 15.00 -7.70 12.89
C SER A 96 14.97 -6.39 13.67
N ASN A 97 16.13 -5.90 14.14
CA ASN A 97 16.22 -4.59 14.80
C ASN A 97 15.80 -3.44 13.87
N ASN A 98 16.15 -3.50 12.59
CA ASN A 98 15.73 -2.51 11.60
C ASN A 98 14.22 -2.57 11.31
N LEU A 99 13.61 -3.75 11.36
CA LEU A 99 12.15 -3.87 11.22
C LEU A 99 11.45 -3.34 12.48
N LYS A 100 11.94 -3.67 13.68
CA LYS A 100 11.41 -3.18 14.95
C LYS A 100 11.47 -1.65 15.05
N SER A 101 12.58 -1.05 14.63
CA SER A 101 12.73 0.42 14.69
C SER A 101 11.80 1.18 13.75
N ARG A 102 11.22 0.47 12.76
CA ARG A 102 10.28 1.00 11.76
C ARG A 102 8.83 0.55 12.00
N LEU A 103 8.53 -0.03 13.16
CA LEU A 103 7.15 -0.31 13.54
C LEU A 103 6.33 1.00 13.57
N PHE A 104 5.03 0.85 13.33
CA PHE A 104 4.12 1.97 13.29
C PHE A 104 4.10 2.73 14.62
N THR A 105 4.01 4.06 14.52
CA THR A 105 3.72 4.96 15.63
C THR A 105 2.70 5.99 15.14
N THR A 106 2.16 6.83 16.02
CA THR A 106 1.31 7.97 15.59
C THR A 106 2.12 9.13 14.98
N GLN A 107 3.43 8.96 14.77
CA GLN A 107 4.34 9.98 14.22
C GLN A 107 5.00 9.54 12.91
N SER A 108 5.43 10.51 12.11
CA SER A 108 6.25 10.30 10.91
C SER A 108 7.60 9.66 11.22
N SER A 109 8.02 8.76 10.33
CA SER A 109 9.24 7.94 10.40
C SER A 109 10.57 8.72 10.49
N ASN A 110 10.57 10.03 10.25
CA ASN A 110 11.76 10.88 10.26
C ASN A 110 12.05 11.52 11.63
N SER A 111 11.33 11.13 12.68
CA SER A 111 11.50 11.66 14.04
C SER A 111 12.30 10.65 14.86
N SER A 112 13.37 11.08 15.57
CA SER A 112 14.32 10.15 16.21
C SER A 112 13.68 9.35 17.36
N ASN A 113 13.65 8.01 17.21
CA ASN A 113 13.17 7.03 18.20
C ASN A 113 14.18 6.75 19.32
N ASN A 114 14.66 7.77 20.04
CA ASN A 114 15.63 7.56 21.13
C ASN A 114 15.01 7.40 22.54
N VAL A 115 13.68 7.47 22.66
CA VAL A 115 12.90 7.27 23.90
C VAL A 115 11.60 6.55 23.50
N PRO A 116 10.98 5.68 24.32
CA PRO A 116 9.59 5.27 24.09
C PRO A 116 8.76 6.55 23.97
N SER A 117 8.47 6.90 22.73
CA SER A 117 7.86 8.17 22.43
C SER A 117 6.40 8.04 22.86
N LYS A 118 5.82 9.10 23.41
CA LYS A 118 4.38 9.21 23.65
C LYS A 118 3.54 8.67 22.48
N PHE A 119 4.05 8.78 21.26
CA PHE A 119 3.44 8.29 20.03
C PHE A 119 3.40 6.76 19.87
N GLN A 120 4.35 6.04 20.46
CA GLN A 120 4.32 4.59 20.55
C GLN A 120 3.22 4.15 21.53
N GLU A 121 3.16 4.76 22.72
CA GLU A 121 2.10 4.46 23.69
C GLU A 121 0.70 4.78 23.14
N GLU A 122 0.54 5.90 22.42
CA GLU A 122 -0.70 6.26 21.73
C GLU A 122 -1.08 5.26 20.62
N TYR A 123 -0.09 4.66 19.96
CA TYR A 123 -0.31 3.64 18.95
C TYR A 123 -0.69 2.30 19.58
N ASP A 124 -0.03 1.90 20.66
CA ASP A 124 -0.35 0.68 21.41
C ASP A 124 -1.76 0.78 22.01
N GLN A 125 -2.15 1.97 22.51
CA GLN A 125 -3.52 2.23 22.96
C GLN A 125 -4.52 2.13 21.80
N LEU A 126 -4.18 2.63 20.60
CA LEU A 126 -5.03 2.48 19.42
C LEU A 126 -5.22 1.00 19.05
N LEU A 127 -4.15 0.20 19.09
CA LEU A 127 -4.24 -1.24 18.82
C LEU A 127 -5.12 -1.96 19.83
N SER A 128 -4.95 -1.67 21.12
CA SER A 128 -5.80 -2.18 22.19
C SER A 128 -7.26 -1.79 22.00
N ASP A 129 -7.51 -0.55 21.57
CA ASP A 129 -8.86 -0.07 21.27
C ASP A 129 -9.46 -0.74 20.03
N LEU A 130 -8.65 -1.13 19.04
CA LEU A 130 -9.12 -1.86 17.86
C LEU A 130 -9.39 -3.34 18.17
N ASP A 131 -8.70 -3.92 19.16
CA ASP A 131 -8.81 -5.33 19.51
C ASP A 131 -10.19 -5.70 20.06
N ILE A 132 -10.94 -4.73 20.61
CA ILE A 132 -12.32 -4.95 21.07
C ILE A 132 -13.29 -5.37 19.96
N PHE A 133 -12.95 -5.17 18.69
CA PHE A 133 -13.74 -5.68 17.56
C PHE A 133 -13.49 -7.16 17.27
N ALA A 134 -12.59 -7.84 17.98
CA ALA A 134 -12.34 -9.26 17.86
C ALA A 134 -13.03 -10.03 19.01
N PRO A 135 -14.21 -10.65 18.79
CA PRO A 135 -14.96 -11.32 19.85
C PRO A 135 -14.19 -12.47 20.53
N LYS A 136 -13.24 -13.07 19.81
CA LYS A 136 -12.33 -14.11 20.31
C LYS A 136 -11.42 -13.66 21.46
N ASN A 137 -11.21 -12.36 21.63
CA ASN A 137 -10.32 -11.80 22.64
C ASN A 137 -11.10 -11.30 23.87
N TRP A 138 -12.42 -11.46 23.89
CA TRP A 138 -13.25 -11.03 25.00
C TRP A 138 -13.17 -12.02 26.17
N PRO A 139 -13.25 -11.55 27.42
CA PRO A 139 -13.33 -12.44 28.57
C PRO A 139 -14.66 -13.22 28.57
N ASP A 140 -14.67 -14.45 29.08
CA ASP A 140 -15.85 -15.34 29.03
C ASP A 140 -17.10 -14.72 29.67
N ASN A 141 -16.92 -13.96 30.76
CA ASN A 141 -17.97 -13.21 31.43
C ASN A 141 -17.67 -11.71 31.36
N PHE A 142 -18.30 -11.01 30.42
CA PHE A 142 -18.16 -9.56 30.27
C PHE A 142 -19.48 -8.84 30.51
N ASN A 143 -19.40 -7.62 31.06
CA ASN A 143 -20.54 -6.72 31.21
C ASN A 143 -20.91 -6.15 29.83
N ILE A 144 -22.20 -5.85 29.59
CA ILE A 144 -22.65 -5.13 28.39
C ILE A 144 -21.93 -3.78 28.16
N GLN A 145 -21.27 -3.20 29.16
CA GLN A 145 -20.45 -1.98 29.05
C GLN A 145 -18.99 -2.25 28.68
N TYR A 146 -18.56 -3.51 28.59
CA TYR A 146 -17.19 -3.86 28.19
C TYR A 146 -16.86 -3.28 26.82
N GLY A 147 -15.70 -2.61 26.71
CA GLY A 147 -15.24 -1.96 25.48
C GLY A 147 -15.87 -0.60 25.19
N ASP A 148 -16.83 -0.12 26.00
CA ASP A 148 -17.46 1.19 25.77
C ASP A 148 -16.41 2.32 25.78
N ASP A 149 -15.47 2.31 26.73
CA ASP A 149 -14.40 3.33 26.79
C ASP A 149 -13.46 3.28 25.58
N CYS A 150 -13.20 2.09 25.03
CA CYS A 150 -12.44 1.94 23.79
C CYS A 150 -13.19 2.58 22.62
N ILE A 151 -14.50 2.32 22.51
CA ILE A 151 -15.35 2.95 21.48
C ILE A 151 -15.40 4.46 21.63
N ARG A 152 -15.46 5.00 22.86
CA ARG A 152 -15.41 6.46 23.10
C ARG A 152 -14.09 7.06 22.62
N ARG A 153 -12.96 6.43 22.96
CA ARG A 153 -11.63 6.86 22.50
C ARG A 153 -11.52 6.84 20.98
N LEU A 154 -11.96 5.75 20.34
CA LEU A 154 -11.97 5.64 18.88
C LEU A 154 -12.88 6.69 18.25
N SER A 155 -14.09 6.88 18.78
CA SER A 155 -15.05 7.86 18.27
C SER A 155 -14.48 9.27 18.29
N LYS A 156 -13.82 9.65 19.40
CA LYS A 156 -13.12 10.92 19.55
C LYS A 156 -11.94 11.07 18.56
N LYS A 157 -11.25 9.98 18.24
CA LYS A 157 -10.10 9.95 17.32
C LYS A 157 -10.54 10.07 15.85
N PHE A 158 -11.58 9.34 15.46
CA PHE A 158 -12.14 9.38 14.10
C PHE A 158 -13.18 10.50 13.87
N LYS A 159 -13.49 11.30 14.91
CA LYS A 159 -14.47 12.40 14.85
C LYS A 159 -15.86 11.93 14.42
N VAL A 160 -16.28 10.77 14.93
CA VAL A 160 -17.64 10.24 14.77
C VAL A 160 -18.41 10.41 16.08
N ASP A 161 -19.74 10.35 15.99
CA ASP A 161 -20.60 10.52 17.15
C ASP A 161 -20.41 9.37 18.17
N GLU A 162 -20.13 9.74 19.40
CA GLU A 162 -19.79 8.81 20.48
C GLU A 162 -21.02 8.00 20.93
N ILE A 163 -22.16 8.68 21.09
CA ILE A 163 -23.36 8.10 21.69
C ILE A 163 -23.92 7.00 20.78
N THR A 164 -24.04 7.30 19.48
CA THR A 164 -24.44 6.34 18.45
C THR A 164 -23.44 5.20 18.34
N SER A 165 -22.14 5.47 18.31
CA SER A 165 -21.11 4.43 18.21
C SER A 165 -21.15 3.46 19.39
N VAL A 166 -21.30 3.95 20.63
CA VAL A 166 -21.43 3.10 21.82
C VAL A 166 -22.72 2.28 21.79
N ARG A 167 -23.84 2.88 21.39
CA ARG A 167 -25.12 2.17 21.23
C ARG A 167 -25.00 1.06 20.18
N GLY A 168 -24.40 1.37 19.03
CA GLY A 168 -24.15 0.43 17.96
C GLY A 168 -23.23 -0.71 18.38
N PHE A 169 -22.18 -0.43 19.17
CA PHE A 169 -21.29 -1.47 19.69
C PHE A 169 -22.00 -2.40 20.70
N ARG A 170 -22.93 -1.89 21.50
CA ARG A 170 -23.75 -2.74 22.38
C ARG A 170 -24.67 -3.65 21.57
N GLN A 171 -25.32 -3.13 20.54
CA GLN A 171 -26.12 -3.94 19.62
C GLN A 171 -25.26 -4.99 18.88
N PHE A 172 -24.03 -4.64 18.50
CA PHE A 172 -23.07 -5.58 17.91
C PHE A 172 -22.76 -6.74 18.86
N LYS A 173 -22.60 -6.48 20.16
CA LYS A 173 -22.38 -7.53 21.18
C LYS A 173 -23.55 -8.51 21.26
N ASP A 174 -24.79 -8.01 21.19
CA ASP A 174 -25.99 -8.83 21.30
C ASP A 174 -26.25 -9.67 20.03
N THR A 175 -26.10 -9.05 18.85
CA THR A 175 -26.45 -9.65 17.56
C THR A 175 -25.30 -10.43 16.92
N LYS A 176 -24.05 -10.04 17.20
CA LYS A 176 -22.83 -10.49 16.51
C LYS A 176 -22.87 -10.28 14.99
N GLU A 177 -23.70 -9.35 14.53
CA GLU A 177 -23.78 -8.98 13.11
C GLU A 177 -22.80 -7.86 12.79
N ASP A 178 -22.01 -8.03 11.74
CA ASP A 178 -21.01 -7.02 11.34
C ASP A 178 -21.62 -5.69 10.85
N ASN A 179 -22.92 -5.69 10.49
CA ASN A 179 -23.60 -4.58 9.82
C ASN A 179 -24.58 -3.83 10.73
N VAL A 180 -24.10 -3.31 11.86
CA VAL A 180 -24.90 -2.41 12.70
C VAL A 180 -24.83 -0.97 12.17
N GLU A 181 -25.98 -0.39 11.78
CA GLU A 181 -26.04 0.95 11.17
C GLU A 181 -25.42 2.05 12.07
N ASP A 182 -25.69 2.02 13.37
CA ASP A 182 -25.13 2.97 14.33
C ASP A 182 -23.59 2.87 14.48
N LEU A 183 -23.01 1.71 14.15
CA LEU A 183 -21.56 1.44 14.24
C LEU A 183 -20.85 1.58 12.88
N LYS A 184 -21.62 1.74 11.81
CA LYS A 184 -21.15 1.73 10.42
C LYS A 184 -20.17 2.86 10.12
N LEU A 185 -20.44 4.07 10.62
CA LEU A 185 -19.54 5.21 10.43
C LEU A 185 -18.17 4.97 11.05
N LEU A 186 -18.15 4.47 12.30
CA LEU A 186 -16.92 4.18 13.01
C LEU A 186 -16.13 3.05 12.33
N THR A 187 -16.80 1.93 12.02
CA THR A 187 -16.16 0.79 11.36
C THR A 187 -15.67 1.12 9.95
N THR A 188 -16.40 1.95 9.21
CA THR A 188 -15.95 2.45 7.90
C THR A 188 -14.71 3.32 8.06
N ALA A 189 -14.69 4.26 9.02
CA ALA A 189 -13.52 5.10 9.27
C ALA A 189 -12.27 4.28 9.64
N ILE A 190 -12.43 3.23 10.45
CA ILE A 190 -11.35 2.29 10.80
C ILE A 190 -10.86 1.52 9.57
N LYS A 191 -11.78 1.03 8.72
CA LYS A 191 -11.45 0.32 7.48
C LYS A 191 -10.76 1.21 6.44
N CYS A 192 -10.91 2.53 6.52
CA CYS A 192 -10.24 3.48 5.64
C CYS A 192 -8.77 3.78 6.00
N ILE A 193 -8.23 3.20 7.09
CA ILE A 193 -6.83 3.38 7.43
C ILE A 193 -5.96 2.67 6.38
N ALA A 194 -5.21 3.45 5.61
CA ALA A 194 -4.25 2.91 4.66
C ALA A 194 -3.06 2.27 5.42
N ILE A 195 -2.89 0.96 5.24
CA ILE A 195 -1.82 0.18 5.88
C ILE A 195 -0.53 0.21 5.06
N SER A 196 -0.67 0.35 3.75
CA SER A 196 0.44 0.28 2.80
C SER A 196 0.35 1.38 1.77
N SER A 197 1.49 2.01 1.46
CA SER A 197 1.65 2.90 0.30
C SER A 197 1.66 2.14 -1.02
N SER A 198 1.71 0.81 -1.01
CA SER A 198 1.85 0.00 -2.22
C SER A 198 0.73 0.22 -3.24
N GLU A 199 -0.49 0.53 -2.80
CA GLU A 199 -1.59 0.88 -3.71
C GLU A 199 -1.32 2.20 -4.46
N CYS A 200 -0.79 3.19 -3.74
CA CYS A 200 -0.38 4.46 -4.33
C CYS A 200 0.82 4.26 -5.27
N GLU A 201 1.83 3.49 -4.85
CA GLU A 201 3.03 3.22 -5.65
C GLU A 201 2.73 2.47 -6.95
N ARG A 202 1.82 1.49 -6.92
CA ARG A 202 1.31 0.81 -8.13
C ARG A 202 0.66 1.80 -9.09
N SER A 203 -0.16 2.69 -8.54
CA SER A 203 -0.84 3.72 -9.33
C SER A 203 0.15 4.70 -9.97
N PHE A 204 1.17 5.15 -9.22
CA PHE A 204 2.25 5.95 -9.77
C PHE A 204 3.10 5.18 -10.79
N SER A 205 3.31 3.88 -10.60
CA SER A 205 4.04 3.06 -11.57
C SER A 205 3.27 2.93 -12.88
N SER A 206 1.94 2.79 -12.83
CA SER A 206 1.07 2.79 -14.02
C SER A 206 1.07 4.13 -14.76
N MET A 207 1.44 5.22 -14.08
CA MET A 207 1.58 6.53 -14.72
C MET A 207 2.68 6.54 -15.80
N ASN A 208 3.67 5.64 -15.72
CA ASN A 208 4.67 5.48 -16.78
C ASN A 208 4.07 5.04 -18.13
N GLU A 209 2.89 4.42 -18.12
CA GLU A 209 2.14 4.10 -19.35
C GLU A 209 1.45 5.35 -19.94
N ILE A 210 1.03 6.27 -19.08
CA ILE A 210 0.31 7.50 -19.43
C ILE A 210 1.30 8.58 -19.89
N VAL A 211 2.39 8.75 -19.15
CA VAL A 211 3.43 9.76 -19.37
C VAL A 211 4.68 9.07 -19.91
N SER A 212 4.84 9.13 -21.23
CA SER A 212 6.10 8.75 -21.88
C SER A 212 6.77 9.99 -22.46
N PRO A 213 8.12 10.01 -22.60
CA PRO A 213 8.85 11.15 -23.15
C PRO A 213 8.33 11.65 -24.52
N LYS A 214 7.67 10.77 -25.30
CA LYS A 214 7.03 11.10 -26.59
C LYS A 214 5.58 11.62 -26.47
N ARG A 215 4.86 11.30 -25.40
CA ARG A 215 3.45 11.72 -25.12
C ARG A 215 3.37 12.92 -24.15
N ASN A 216 4.39 13.77 -24.11
CA ASN A 216 4.58 14.86 -23.14
C ASN A 216 3.68 16.11 -23.31
N TYR A 217 2.45 15.99 -23.83
CA TYR A 217 1.56 17.17 -23.98
C TYR A 217 0.42 17.25 -22.95
N LEU A 218 0.31 16.27 -22.04
CA LEU A 218 -0.72 16.31 -21.00
C LEU A 218 -0.26 17.20 -19.84
N GLY A 219 -1.02 18.26 -19.56
CA GLY A 219 -0.83 19.07 -18.36
C GLY A 219 -1.13 18.30 -17.07
N SER A 220 -0.63 18.79 -15.94
CA SER A 220 -0.77 18.15 -14.61
C SER A 220 -2.21 17.80 -14.23
N VAL A 221 -3.17 18.67 -14.57
CA VAL A 221 -4.60 18.44 -14.30
C VAL A 221 -5.13 17.20 -15.02
N HIS A 222 -4.75 17.03 -16.30
CA HIS A 222 -5.18 15.90 -17.11
C HIS A 222 -4.51 14.60 -16.66
N ILE A 223 -3.22 14.67 -16.32
CA ILE A 223 -2.48 13.54 -15.74
C ILE A 223 -3.14 13.09 -14.43
N SER A 224 -3.41 14.01 -13.52
CA SER A 224 -4.08 13.71 -12.25
C SER A 224 -5.46 13.07 -12.47
N SER A 225 -6.23 13.59 -13.43
CA SER A 225 -7.54 13.03 -13.78
C SER A 225 -7.45 11.60 -14.33
N LEU A 226 -6.45 11.34 -15.19
CA LEU A 226 -6.22 10.01 -15.76
C LEU A 226 -5.73 9.02 -14.71
N VAL A 227 -4.83 9.44 -13.81
CA VAL A 227 -4.38 8.63 -12.68
C VAL A 227 -5.58 8.31 -11.77
N PHE A 228 -6.42 9.29 -11.45
CA PHE A 228 -7.63 9.07 -10.67
C PHE A 228 -8.57 8.05 -11.32
N ILE A 229 -8.85 8.20 -12.62
CA ILE A 229 -9.64 7.22 -13.38
C ILE A 229 -9.00 5.84 -13.32
N ASN A 230 -7.68 5.73 -13.41
CA ASN A 230 -7.00 4.44 -13.32
C ASN A 230 -7.08 3.82 -11.92
N CYS A 231 -7.00 4.63 -10.87
CA CYS A 231 -7.03 4.17 -9.48
C CYS A 231 -8.42 3.72 -9.02
N VAL A 232 -9.44 4.53 -9.30
CA VAL A 232 -10.79 4.35 -8.72
C VAL A 232 -11.89 4.20 -9.77
N GLY A 233 -11.55 4.30 -11.05
CA GLY A 233 -12.52 4.18 -12.13
C GLY A 233 -13.14 2.79 -12.20
N PRO A 234 -14.37 2.67 -12.73
CA PRO A 234 -14.95 1.36 -12.99
C PRO A 234 -14.11 0.59 -14.02
N PRO A 235 -14.16 -0.76 -14.01
CA PRO A 235 -13.67 -1.55 -15.14
C PRO A 235 -14.28 -1.05 -16.45
N ILE A 236 -13.50 -1.08 -17.54
CA ILE A 236 -13.91 -0.56 -18.85
C ILE A 236 -15.27 -1.12 -19.29
N ASP A 237 -15.52 -2.40 -19.02
CA ASP A 237 -16.76 -3.10 -19.36
C ASP A 237 -18.00 -2.54 -18.64
N LYS A 238 -17.81 -1.84 -17.51
CA LYS A 238 -18.89 -1.21 -16.74
C LYS A 238 -19.07 0.27 -17.07
N ILE A 239 -18.18 0.86 -17.88
CA ILE A 239 -18.26 2.27 -18.25
C ILE A 239 -19.15 2.40 -19.49
N ASN A 240 -20.30 3.04 -19.32
CA ASN A 240 -21.12 3.43 -20.46
C ASN A 240 -20.55 4.70 -21.12
N THR A 241 -19.75 4.52 -22.16
CA THR A 241 -19.06 5.60 -22.88
C THR A 241 -19.92 6.27 -23.95
N THR A 242 -21.13 5.76 -24.24
CA THR A 242 -21.96 6.24 -25.37
C THR A 242 -22.29 7.72 -25.27
N LYS A 243 -22.69 8.19 -24.08
CA LYS A 243 -23.00 9.61 -23.83
C LYS A 243 -21.81 10.53 -24.11
N TRP A 244 -20.60 10.09 -23.79
CA TRP A 244 -19.39 10.87 -24.05
C TRP A 244 -19.01 10.85 -25.52
N MET A 245 -19.12 9.69 -26.20
CA MET A 245 -18.91 9.60 -27.64
C MET A 245 -19.91 10.49 -28.41
N GLU A 246 -21.19 10.46 -28.04
CA GLU A 246 -22.20 11.33 -28.64
C GLU A 246 -21.88 12.82 -28.42
N SER A 247 -21.49 13.21 -27.21
CA SER A 247 -21.09 14.60 -26.91
C SER A 247 -19.83 15.01 -27.68
N TRP A 248 -18.86 14.10 -27.82
CA TRP A 248 -17.62 14.30 -28.57
C TRP A 248 -17.92 14.55 -30.06
N VAL A 249 -18.75 13.70 -30.66
CA VAL A 249 -19.21 13.83 -32.05
C VAL A 249 -20.03 15.12 -32.23
N LYS A 250 -20.98 15.41 -31.33
CA LYS A 250 -21.77 16.65 -31.35
C LYS A 250 -20.91 17.92 -31.25
N LYS A 251 -19.77 17.87 -30.55
CA LYS A 251 -18.79 18.97 -30.48
C LYS A 251 -17.90 19.06 -31.73
N GLY A 252 -18.21 18.32 -32.79
CA GLY A 252 -17.46 18.29 -34.04
C GLY A 252 -16.11 17.59 -33.92
N LYS A 253 -15.92 16.76 -32.88
CA LYS A 253 -14.71 15.96 -32.69
C LYS A 253 -14.93 14.58 -33.32
N ARG A 254 -13.88 14.08 -33.97
CA ARG A 254 -13.95 12.93 -34.88
C ARG A 254 -13.86 11.60 -34.14
N THR A 255 -14.42 10.56 -34.73
CA THR A 255 -14.19 9.16 -34.34
C THR A 255 -12.95 8.60 -35.04
N ALA A 256 -12.37 7.53 -34.51
CA ALA A 256 -11.14 6.94 -35.07
C ALA A 256 -11.33 6.29 -36.45
N GLU A 257 -12.58 6.03 -36.85
CA GLU A 257 -12.95 5.32 -38.08
C GLU A 257 -13.27 6.25 -39.26
N GLU A 258 -13.27 7.58 -39.07
CA GLU A 258 -13.48 8.53 -40.16
C GLU A 258 -12.28 8.56 -41.12
N GLN A 259 -12.41 7.87 -42.26
CA GLN A 259 -11.36 7.77 -43.30
C GLN A 259 -11.23 9.02 -44.17
N ASN A 260 -12.25 9.89 -44.26
CA ASN A 260 -12.25 11.02 -45.18
C ASN A 260 -12.01 12.34 -44.46
N CYS A 261 -10.86 12.96 -44.74
CA CYS A 261 -10.44 14.22 -44.16
C CYS A 261 -10.75 15.39 -45.10
N PRO A 262 -11.64 16.33 -44.74
CA PRO A 262 -11.47 17.72 -45.17
C PRO A 262 -10.17 18.23 -44.55
N LYS A 263 -9.29 18.79 -45.39
CA LYS A 263 -8.05 19.47 -45.00
C LYS A 263 -8.38 20.40 -43.82
N ARG A 264 -7.59 20.37 -42.74
CA ARG A 264 -7.74 21.30 -41.61
C ARG A 264 -7.75 22.71 -42.20
N MET A 265 -8.93 23.36 -42.25
CA MET A 265 -8.98 24.75 -42.71
C MET A 265 -8.08 25.52 -41.75
N LYS A 266 -7.00 26.10 -42.29
CA LYS A 266 -6.38 27.24 -41.60
C LYS A 266 -7.52 28.24 -41.39
N ARG A 267 -7.59 28.87 -40.22
CA ARG A 267 -8.34 30.13 -40.10
C ARG A 267 -7.65 31.10 -41.05
N THR A 268 -8.14 31.19 -42.28
CA THR A 268 -7.66 32.08 -43.34
C THR A 268 -8.77 33.00 -43.82
N GLU A 269 -9.75 33.25 -42.97
CA GLU A 269 -10.73 34.30 -43.16
C GLU A 269 -10.66 35.15 -41.91
N GLU A 270 -10.13 36.37 -42.06
CA GLU A 270 -10.35 37.45 -41.12
C GLU A 270 -11.86 37.48 -40.86
N ASN A 271 -12.25 37.20 -39.63
CA ASN A 271 -13.64 37.23 -39.23
C ASN A 271 -14.07 38.70 -39.25
N ASP A 272 -14.59 39.16 -40.40
CA ASP A 272 -15.06 40.52 -40.64
C ASP A 272 -16.19 40.94 -39.70
N SER A 273 -16.70 40.02 -38.86
CA SER A 273 -17.67 40.31 -37.79
C SER A 273 -17.22 41.37 -36.79
N TYR A 274 -15.90 41.63 -36.68
CA TYR A 274 -15.34 42.61 -35.76
C TYR A 274 -14.83 43.89 -36.45
N LYS A 275 -14.96 44.04 -37.78
CA LYS A 275 -14.53 45.26 -38.50
C LYS A 275 -15.19 46.52 -37.92
N SER A 276 -16.47 46.44 -37.56
CA SER A 276 -17.20 47.56 -36.95
C SER A 276 -16.62 47.99 -35.59
N LEU A 277 -16.09 47.03 -34.81
CA LEU A 277 -15.41 47.30 -33.54
C LEU A 277 -14.01 47.87 -33.74
N TRP A 278 -13.29 47.46 -34.79
CA TRP A 278 -11.96 48.01 -35.10
C TRP A 278 -12.01 49.45 -35.61
N ASN A 279 -13.09 49.84 -36.29
CA ASN A 279 -13.30 51.22 -36.73
C ASN A 279 -13.57 52.18 -35.56
N LEU A 280 -14.14 51.68 -34.45
CA LEU A 280 -14.37 52.46 -33.23
C LEU A 280 -13.10 52.71 -32.40
N ILE A 281 -11.99 52.04 -32.71
CA ILE A 281 -10.70 52.21 -32.01
C ILE A 281 -9.82 53.23 -32.76
N LYS A 282 -10.26 53.73 -33.93
CA LYS A 282 -9.52 54.68 -34.77
C LYS A 282 -10.00 56.14 -34.65
N GLU A 283 -10.87 56.43 -33.69
CA GLU A 283 -11.11 57.79 -33.16
C GLU A 283 -10.55 57.87 -31.73
#